data_AF-A0A7J6UIP2-F1
#
_entry.id   AF-A0A7J6UIP2-F1
#
_cell.length_a   1.000
_cell.length_b   1.000
_cell.length_c   1.000
_cell.angle_alpha   90.00
_cell.angle_beta   90.00
_cell.angle_gamma   90.00
#
_symmetry.space_group_name_H-M   'P 1'
#
loop_
_entity.id
_entity.type
_entity.pdbx_description
1 polymer ?
#
loop_
_entity_poly.entity_id
_entity_poly.type
_entity_poly.pdbx_seq_one_letter_code
_entity_poly.pdbx_strand_id
1 'polypeptide(L)'
;LTRETEPEIYNAIRFGTVLENVKVDPRTREVDFNDTSITENTRCSYPLDYIENSHIPAKIEIHPSNVILLTCDAFGVLPPMSVLTPDQVQYYFVSGYTAKVAGTEDGITEPVATFSSCFGAPFLVWHPTVYAEMLADKLQKHHCSAFLLNTGWTGGSYTNGGSRI
;
A
#
# COMPACT_ATOMS: atom_id res chain seq x y z
N LEU A 1 -7.73 -3.47 -12.71
CA LEU A 1 -7.39 -4.87 -12.34
C LEU A 1 -7.55 -5.73 -13.59
N THR A 2 -6.50 -6.41 -14.06
CA THR A 2 -6.61 -7.38 -15.17
C THR A 2 -5.98 -8.71 -14.78
N ARG A 3 -6.35 -9.77 -15.50
CA ARG A 3 -5.80 -11.12 -15.24
C ARG A 3 -4.32 -11.19 -15.60
N GLU A 4 -3.87 -10.40 -16.56
CA GLU A 4 -2.50 -10.41 -17.05
C GLU A 4 -1.53 -9.79 -16.03
N THR A 5 -1.91 -8.68 -15.39
CA THR A 5 -1.03 -7.99 -14.43
C THR A 5 -1.16 -8.54 -13.02
N GLU A 6 -2.36 -8.97 -12.61
CA GLU A 6 -2.67 -9.40 -11.24
C GLU A 6 -3.46 -10.72 -11.22
N PRO A 7 -2.89 -11.84 -11.73
CA PRO A 7 -3.61 -13.09 -11.94
C PRO A 7 -4.17 -13.69 -10.65
N GLU A 8 -3.43 -13.68 -9.55
CA GLU A 8 -3.87 -14.28 -8.28
C GLU A 8 -5.07 -13.53 -7.69
N ILE A 9 -5.02 -12.20 -7.64
CA ILE A 9 -6.12 -11.36 -7.15
C ILE A 9 -7.33 -11.47 -8.08
N TYR A 10 -7.12 -11.44 -9.40
CA TYR A 10 -8.20 -11.58 -10.37
C TYR A 10 -8.90 -12.95 -10.22
N ASN A 11 -8.15 -14.03 -10.11
CA ASN A 11 -8.69 -15.39 -9.96
C ASN A 11 -9.34 -15.63 -8.59
N ALA A 12 -8.97 -14.85 -7.57
CA ALA A 12 -9.66 -14.83 -6.29
C ALA A 12 -11.06 -14.20 -6.35
N ILE A 13 -11.44 -13.53 -7.45
CA ILE A 13 -12.80 -13.03 -7.64
C ILE A 13 -13.68 -14.17 -8.21
N ARG A 14 -14.31 -14.90 -7.31
CA ARG A 14 -15.20 -16.05 -7.61
C ARG A 14 -16.36 -16.11 -6.62
N PHE A 15 -17.19 -17.14 -6.72
CA PHE A 15 -18.29 -17.34 -5.76
C PHE A 15 -17.74 -17.34 -4.32
N GLY A 16 -18.33 -16.50 -3.45
CA GLY A 16 -17.86 -16.24 -2.09
C GLY A 16 -17.17 -14.88 -1.91
N THR A 17 -16.71 -14.26 -2.99
CA THR A 17 -16.15 -12.91 -2.99
C THR A 17 -17.26 -11.86 -2.92
N VAL A 18 -17.08 -10.84 -2.10
CA VAL A 18 -17.92 -9.64 -2.06
C VAL A 18 -17.26 -8.56 -2.88
N LEU A 19 -17.99 -8.03 -3.86
CA LEU A 19 -17.57 -6.87 -4.65
C LEU A 19 -18.32 -5.63 -4.17
N GLU A 20 -17.61 -4.52 -4.05
CA GLU A 20 -18.14 -3.26 -3.53
C GLU A 20 -17.83 -2.12 -4.51
N ASN A 21 -18.89 -1.37 -4.87
CA ASN A 21 -18.85 -0.21 -5.77
C ASN A 21 -18.28 -0.45 -7.18
N VAL A 22 -18.26 -1.69 -7.65
CA VAL A 22 -17.89 -2.04 -9.04
C VAL A 22 -19.10 -1.99 -9.97
N LYS A 23 -18.85 -1.66 -11.25
CA LYS A 23 -19.87 -1.78 -12.29
C LYS A 23 -19.95 -3.22 -12.79
N VAL A 24 -21.17 -3.73 -12.93
CA VAL A 24 -21.44 -5.05 -13.50
C VAL A 24 -22.32 -4.88 -14.73
N ASP A 25 -21.94 -5.52 -15.84
CA ASP A 25 -22.77 -5.58 -17.03
C ASP A 25 -24.05 -6.40 -16.72
N PRO A 26 -25.26 -5.85 -16.94
CA PRO A 26 -26.49 -6.52 -16.56
C PRO A 26 -26.80 -7.78 -17.40
N ARG A 27 -26.19 -7.93 -18.57
CA ARG A 27 -26.39 -9.05 -19.51
C ARG A 27 -25.31 -10.12 -19.34
N THR A 28 -24.03 -9.73 -19.42
CA THR A 28 -22.90 -10.69 -19.34
C THR A 28 -22.55 -11.04 -17.90
N ARG A 29 -22.95 -10.20 -16.93
CA ARG A 29 -22.58 -10.30 -15.51
C ARG A 29 -21.08 -10.12 -15.26
N GLU A 30 -20.34 -9.66 -16.27
CA GLU A 30 -18.92 -9.32 -16.15
C GLU A 30 -18.75 -8.00 -15.38
N VAL A 31 -17.65 -7.91 -14.65
CA VAL A 31 -17.29 -6.73 -13.87
C VAL A 31 -16.41 -5.84 -14.73
N ASP A 32 -16.76 -4.56 -14.87
CA ASP A 32 -15.89 -3.56 -15.46
C ASP A 32 -15.00 -2.95 -14.37
N PHE A 33 -13.76 -3.43 -14.26
CA PHE A 33 -12.79 -2.94 -13.29
C PHE A 33 -12.15 -1.60 -13.66
N ASN A 34 -12.48 -1.03 -14.82
CA ASN A 34 -12.02 0.30 -15.24
C ASN A 34 -13.09 1.38 -15.01
N ASP A 35 -14.34 1.00 -14.72
CA ASP A 35 -15.42 1.93 -14.41
C ASP A 35 -15.27 2.46 -12.98
N THR A 36 -14.93 3.74 -12.87
CA THR A 36 -14.80 4.49 -11.61
C THR A 36 -15.93 5.50 -11.40
N SER A 37 -17.04 5.39 -12.12
CA SER A 37 -18.16 6.34 -12.08
C SER A 37 -18.84 6.47 -10.71
N ILE A 38 -18.73 5.44 -9.87
CA ILE A 38 -19.16 5.47 -8.46
C ILE A 38 -18.03 6.01 -7.58
N THR A 39 -16.84 5.41 -7.68
CA THR A 39 -15.62 5.80 -6.97
C THR A 39 -14.40 5.13 -7.62
N GLU A 40 -13.22 5.72 -7.50
CA GLU A 40 -11.96 5.05 -7.86
C GLU A 40 -11.56 3.98 -6.81
N ASN A 41 -12.05 4.10 -5.57
CA ASN A 41 -11.80 3.15 -4.48
C ASN A 41 -12.75 1.95 -4.51
N THR A 42 -12.87 1.29 -5.67
CA THR A 42 -13.60 0.02 -5.77
C THR A 42 -12.91 -1.08 -4.96
N ARG A 43 -13.68 -2.02 -4.41
CA ARG A 43 -13.14 -3.03 -3.49
C ARG A 43 -13.64 -4.43 -3.80
N CYS A 44 -12.83 -5.41 -3.42
CA CYS A 44 -13.23 -6.81 -3.32
C CYS A 44 -12.74 -7.37 -1.98
N SER A 45 -13.54 -8.25 -1.37
CA SER A 45 -13.19 -8.97 -0.15
C SER A 45 -13.43 -10.45 -0.39
N TYR A 46 -12.39 -11.25 -0.20
CA TYR A 46 -12.42 -12.69 -0.43
C TYR A 46 -11.67 -13.43 0.69
N PRO A 47 -12.02 -14.70 0.94
CA PRO A 47 -11.24 -15.56 1.83
C PRO A 47 -9.77 -15.69 1.42
N LEU A 48 -8.85 -15.73 2.38
CA LEU A 48 -7.41 -15.77 2.10
C LEU A 48 -6.99 -17.01 1.30
N ASP A 49 -7.67 -18.15 1.52
CA ASP A 49 -7.46 -19.41 0.80
C ASP A 49 -7.88 -19.37 -0.68
N TYR A 50 -8.37 -18.22 -1.18
CA TYR A 50 -8.60 -18.00 -2.60
C TYR A 50 -7.31 -17.61 -3.33
N ILE A 51 -6.28 -17.18 -2.60
CA ILE A 51 -4.94 -16.95 -3.12
C ILE A 51 -4.17 -18.27 -3.04
N GLU A 52 -3.80 -18.82 -4.19
CA GLU A 52 -3.16 -20.15 -4.31
C GLU A 52 -1.84 -20.24 -3.53
N ASN A 53 -1.05 -19.16 -3.53
CA ASN A 53 0.23 -19.09 -2.83
C ASN A 53 0.11 -18.56 -1.39
N SER A 54 -1.10 -18.58 -0.80
CA SER A 54 -1.29 -18.18 0.59
C SER A 54 -0.85 -19.26 1.57
N HIS A 55 -0.29 -18.84 2.70
CA HIS A 55 0.08 -19.74 3.78
C HIS A 55 -1.08 -19.89 4.78
N ILE A 56 -1.62 -21.11 4.92
CA ILE A 56 -2.73 -21.44 5.83
C ILE A 56 -2.27 -22.50 6.85
N PRO A 57 -2.39 -22.25 8.17
CA PRO A 57 -2.91 -21.04 8.80
C PRO A 57 -1.99 -19.83 8.55
N ALA A 58 -2.57 -18.62 8.52
CA ALA A 58 -1.84 -17.35 8.32
C ALA A 58 -1.00 -16.98 9.56
N LYS A 59 -0.04 -17.83 9.91
CA LYS A 59 0.84 -17.72 11.07
C LYS A 59 2.27 -17.94 10.61
N ILE A 60 3.16 -17.07 11.08
CA ILE A 60 4.60 -17.14 10.85
C ILE A 60 5.28 -17.17 12.22
N GLU A 61 6.22 -18.11 12.42
CA GLU A 61 6.95 -18.28 13.69
C GLU A 61 8.35 -17.66 13.66
N ILE A 62 8.79 -17.20 12.48
CA ILE A 62 10.07 -16.52 12.29
C ILE A 62 9.90 -15.01 12.35
N HIS A 63 10.90 -14.34 12.91
CA HIS A 63 10.95 -12.88 12.88
C HIS A 63 11.29 -12.38 11.46
N PRO A 64 10.69 -11.26 11.00
CA PRO A 64 11.03 -10.68 9.70
C PRO A 64 12.52 -10.31 9.66
N SER A 65 13.21 -10.64 8.59
CA SER A 65 14.58 -10.18 8.34
C SER A 65 14.63 -8.82 7.65
N ASN A 66 13.54 -8.40 7.02
CA ASN A 66 13.42 -7.16 6.28
C ASN A 66 12.14 -6.41 6.67
N VAL A 67 12.24 -5.09 6.80
CA VAL A 67 11.11 -4.18 6.96
C VAL A 67 11.10 -3.22 5.77
N ILE A 68 9.97 -3.10 5.10
CA ILE A 68 9.81 -2.23 3.93
C ILE A 68 8.79 -1.14 4.28
N LEU A 69 9.22 0.10 4.19
CA LEU A 69 8.36 1.27 4.27
C LEU A 69 7.99 1.65 2.84
N LEU A 70 6.70 1.54 2.49
CA LEU A 70 6.19 1.91 1.18
C LEU A 70 5.77 3.38 1.20
N THR A 71 6.30 4.16 0.27
CA THR A 71 5.90 5.55 0.06
C THR A 71 5.48 5.76 -1.38
N CYS A 72 4.32 6.36 -1.58
CA CYS A 72 3.91 6.88 -2.89
C CYS A 72 4.40 8.34 -3.00
N ASP A 73 5.58 8.57 -3.57
CA ASP A 73 6.12 9.93 -3.74
C ASP A 73 5.60 10.57 -5.04
N ALA A 74 4.66 11.50 -4.91
CA ALA A 74 4.10 12.24 -6.05
C ALA A 74 5.04 13.30 -6.65
N PHE A 75 6.10 13.69 -5.93
CA PHE A 75 7.07 14.68 -6.41
C PHE A 75 8.19 14.06 -7.24
N GLY A 76 8.39 12.74 -7.14
CA GLY A 76 9.42 12.00 -7.86
C GLY A 76 10.84 12.37 -7.47
N VAL A 77 11.03 12.67 -6.18
CA VAL A 77 12.32 13.05 -5.58
C VAL A 77 12.99 11.84 -4.94
N LEU A 78 12.22 10.96 -4.31
CA LEU A 78 12.75 9.79 -3.63
C LEU A 78 13.24 8.75 -4.65
N PRO A 79 14.41 8.13 -4.42
CA PRO A 79 14.88 7.05 -5.26
C PRO A 79 13.92 5.85 -5.18
N PRO A 80 13.92 4.95 -6.18
CA PRO A 80 13.08 3.75 -6.16
C PRO A 80 13.26 2.91 -4.90
N MET A 81 14.49 2.81 -4.39
CA MET A 81 14.81 2.09 -3.17
C MET A 81 15.95 2.78 -2.41
N SER A 82 15.82 2.86 -1.08
CA SER A 82 16.90 3.24 -0.17
C SER A 82 17.08 2.20 0.92
N VAL A 83 18.32 1.86 1.25
CA VAL A 83 18.65 1.12 2.48
C VAL A 83 18.71 2.13 3.62
N LEU A 84 17.99 1.85 4.72
CA LEU A 84 17.87 2.77 5.84
C LEU A 84 18.78 2.38 6.99
N THR A 85 19.40 3.38 7.63
CA THR A 85 20.00 3.22 8.97
C THR A 85 18.89 3.16 10.03
N PRO A 86 19.15 2.62 11.23
CA PRO A 86 18.15 2.57 12.30
C PRO A 86 17.50 3.93 12.63
N ASP A 87 18.30 5.01 12.65
CA ASP A 87 17.79 6.37 12.90
C ASP A 87 16.89 6.86 11.76
N GLN A 88 17.26 6.55 10.50
CA GLN A 88 16.43 6.86 9.34
C GLN A 88 15.11 6.08 9.36
N VAL A 89 15.10 4.84 9.85
CA VAL A 89 13.85 4.08 9.99
C VAL A 89 12.91 4.79 10.95
N GLN A 90 13.38 5.20 12.12
CA GLN A 90 12.55 5.94 13.08
C GLN A 90 12.03 7.24 12.46
N TYR A 91 12.91 8.00 11.79
CA TYR A 91 12.54 9.25 11.13
C TYR A 91 11.45 9.04 10.06
N TYR A 92 11.65 8.12 9.12
CA TYR A 92 10.70 7.86 8.04
C TYR A 92 9.42 7.20 8.53
N PHE A 93 9.50 6.36 9.57
CA PHE A 93 8.34 5.72 10.16
C PHE A 93 7.44 6.71 10.90
N VAL A 94 8.02 7.62 11.71
CA VAL A 94 7.25 8.66 12.39
C VAL A 94 6.73 9.71 11.41
N SER A 95 7.53 10.08 10.40
CA SER A 95 7.10 11.01 9.35
C SER A 95 5.95 10.43 8.53
N GLY A 96 6.04 9.16 8.15
CA GLY A 96 5.02 8.47 7.36
C GLY A 96 4.67 9.22 6.07
N TYR A 97 5.69 9.77 5.41
CA TYR A 97 5.51 10.51 4.18
C TYR A 97 4.96 9.59 3.09
N THR A 98 3.85 9.99 2.49
CA THR A 98 3.27 9.39 1.29
C THR A 98 2.38 10.41 0.58
N ALA A 99 1.67 10.02 -0.47
CA ALA A 99 0.69 10.85 -1.13
C ALA A 99 -0.68 10.20 -1.00
N LYS A 100 -1.69 11.02 -0.70
CA LYS A 100 -3.08 10.62 -0.91
C LYS A 100 -3.32 10.62 -2.41
N VAL A 101 -3.55 9.44 -2.97
CA VAL A 101 -3.86 9.28 -4.40
C VAL A 101 -5.31 9.71 -4.63
N ALA A 102 -5.60 10.21 -5.83
CA ALA A 102 -6.96 10.55 -6.24
C ALA A 102 -7.96 9.42 -5.89
N GLY A 103 -9.15 9.83 -5.44
CA GLY A 103 -10.27 8.92 -5.16
C GLY A 103 -10.17 8.08 -3.88
N THR A 104 -9.11 8.23 -3.09
CA THR A 104 -9.01 7.59 -1.75
C THR A 104 -9.75 8.35 -0.65
N GLU A 105 -9.96 9.66 -0.81
CA GLU A 105 -10.77 10.51 0.08
C GLU A 105 -11.61 11.51 -0.75
N ASP A 106 -12.75 11.94 -0.21
CA ASP A 106 -13.66 12.88 -0.87
C ASP A 106 -12.95 14.23 -1.13
N GLY A 107 -13.03 14.70 -2.39
CA GLY A 107 -12.42 15.96 -2.83
C GLY A 107 -10.94 15.92 -3.25
N ILE A 108 -10.27 14.76 -3.23
CA ILE A 108 -8.87 14.65 -3.72
C ILE A 108 -8.86 14.26 -5.20
N THR A 109 -8.55 15.23 -6.07
CA THR A 109 -8.45 15.04 -7.53
C THR A 109 -7.01 14.97 -8.04
N GLU A 110 -6.03 15.46 -7.26
CA GLU A 110 -4.60 15.39 -7.57
C GLU A 110 -3.85 14.78 -6.36
N PRO A 111 -2.70 14.11 -6.56
CA PRO A 111 -1.93 13.57 -5.45
C PRO A 111 -1.51 14.65 -4.45
N VAL A 112 -2.00 14.56 -3.21
CA VAL A 112 -1.64 15.49 -2.13
C VAL A 112 -0.64 14.82 -1.21
N ALA A 113 0.51 15.46 -1.02
CA ALA A 113 1.50 15.04 -0.03
C ALA A 113 0.88 14.96 1.36
N THR A 114 1.09 13.84 2.04
CA THR A 114 0.59 13.61 3.39
C THR A 114 1.66 12.96 4.27
N PHE A 115 1.61 13.30 5.55
CA PHE A 115 2.47 12.73 6.58
C PHE A 115 1.57 11.97 7.53
N SER A 116 1.41 10.67 7.26
CA SER A 116 0.57 9.78 8.04
C SER A 116 1.47 8.97 8.95
N SER A 117 1.72 9.46 10.17
CA SER A 117 2.60 8.83 11.13
C SER A 117 2.39 7.31 11.23
N CYS A 118 3.50 6.57 11.26
CA CYS A 118 3.55 5.11 11.24
C CYS A 118 2.86 4.48 10.02
N PHE A 119 2.68 5.24 8.93
CA PHE A 119 1.91 4.88 7.73
C PHE A 119 0.44 4.52 8.02
N GLY A 120 -0.10 5.00 9.15
CA GLY A 120 -1.40 4.58 9.66
C GLY A 120 -2.00 5.51 10.70
N ALA A 121 -1.74 6.81 10.61
CA ALA A 121 -2.17 7.81 11.60
C ALA A 121 -3.66 7.71 12.01
N PRO A 122 -4.62 7.47 11.09
CA PRO A 122 -6.04 7.34 11.46
C PRO A 122 -6.36 6.17 12.40
N PHE A 123 -5.45 5.21 12.55
CA PHE A 123 -5.65 3.99 13.34
C PHE A 123 -4.80 3.96 14.62
N LEU A 124 -3.97 4.99 14.86
CA LEU A 124 -3.10 5.02 16.03
C LEU A 124 -3.89 5.39 17.29
N VAL A 125 -3.60 4.66 18.37
CA VAL A 125 -4.18 4.91 19.70
C VAL A 125 -3.18 5.66 20.58
N TRP A 126 -1.89 5.32 20.48
CA TRP A 126 -0.82 5.99 21.20
C TRP A 126 -0.09 7.03 20.35
N HIS A 127 0.77 7.81 21.00
CA HIS A 127 1.66 8.71 20.30
C HIS A 127 2.61 7.93 19.36
N PRO A 128 2.88 8.40 18.13
CA PRO A 128 3.71 7.69 17.14
C PRO A 128 5.08 7.22 17.65
N THR A 129 5.69 7.96 18.58
CA THR A 129 7.00 7.60 19.16
C THR A 129 6.98 6.26 19.88
N VAL A 130 5.85 5.88 20.51
CA VAL A 130 5.71 4.58 21.17
C VAL A 130 5.87 3.45 20.16
N TYR A 131 5.22 3.57 19.00
CA TYR A 131 5.33 2.57 17.93
C TYR A 131 6.72 2.57 17.28
N ALA A 132 7.35 3.74 17.16
CA ALA A 132 8.69 3.88 16.61
C ALA A 132 9.76 3.23 17.50
N GLU A 133 9.67 3.42 18.82
CA GLU A 133 10.53 2.75 19.82
C GLU A 133 10.33 1.24 19.75
N MET A 134 9.08 0.76 19.72
CA MET A 134 8.77 -0.68 19.58
C MET A 134 9.36 -1.28 18.30
N LEU A 135 9.29 -0.56 17.17
CA LEU A 135 9.87 -1.01 15.91
C LEU A 135 11.40 -1.02 15.98
N ALA A 136 12.02 0.04 16.50
CA ALA A 136 13.47 0.15 16.65
C ALA A 136 14.06 -0.98 17.51
N ASP A 137 13.42 -1.27 18.65
CA ASP A 137 13.80 -2.37 19.54
C ASP A 137 13.77 -3.72 18.81
N LYS A 138 12.74 -3.95 17.98
CA LYS A 138 12.62 -5.20 17.20
C LYS A 138 13.69 -5.29 16.11
N LEU A 139 13.94 -4.20 15.38
CA LEU A 139 14.97 -4.16 14.34
C LEU A 139 16.36 -4.48 14.92
N GLN A 140 16.69 -3.88 16.07
CA GLN A 140 17.96 -4.11 16.75
C GLN A 140 18.06 -5.54 17.28
N LYS A 141 17.04 -6.03 17.99
CA LYS A 141 17.02 -7.36 18.60
C LYS A 141 17.16 -8.49 17.57
N HIS A 142 16.58 -8.30 16.39
CA HIS A 142 16.51 -9.34 15.36
C HIS A 142 17.44 -9.09 14.16
N HIS A 143 18.28 -8.05 14.23
CA HIS A 143 19.21 -7.67 13.17
C HIS A 143 18.54 -7.54 11.80
N CYS A 144 17.35 -6.92 11.78
CA CYS A 144 16.57 -6.73 10.57
C CYS A 144 17.15 -5.59 9.72
N SER A 145 17.11 -5.76 8.40
CA SER A 145 17.35 -4.66 7.45
C SER A 145 16.06 -3.88 7.21
N ALA A 146 16.17 -2.59 6.91
CA ALA A 146 15.02 -1.76 6.59
C ALA A 146 15.23 -0.97 5.29
N PHE A 147 14.15 -0.81 4.54
CA PHE A 147 14.16 -0.19 3.22
C PHE A 147 13.03 0.81 3.10
N LEU A 148 13.28 1.90 2.37
CA LEU A 148 12.25 2.79 1.86
C LEU A 148 12.07 2.50 0.37
N LEU A 149 10.86 2.08 -0.03
CA LEU A 149 10.51 1.83 -1.42
C LEU A 149 9.56 2.91 -1.92
N ASN A 150 9.97 3.61 -2.97
CA ASN A 150 9.08 4.52 -3.70
C ASN A 150 8.20 3.70 -4.66
N THR A 151 6.89 3.87 -4.54
CA THR A 151 5.84 3.25 -5.37
C THR A 151 5.02 4.31 -6.12
N GLY A 152 5.47 5.56 -6.04
CA GLY A 152 4.95 6.73 -6.73
C GLY A 152 5.73 6.98 -8.01
N TRP A 153 6.18 8.22 -8.20
CA TRP A 153 6.75 8.71 -9.46
C TRP A 153 8.27 8.82 -9.42
N THR A 154 8.90 8.83 -10.59
CA THR A 154 10.33 9.11 -10.81
C THR A 154 10.54 9.90 -12.10
N GLY A 155 11.70 10.55 -12.22
CA GLY A 155 12.05 11.35 -13.41
C GLY A 155 11.27 12.66 -13.54
N GLY A 156 10.45 13.00 -12.53
CA GLY A 156 9.58 14.16 -12.47
C GLY A 156 8.40 13.90 -11.52
N SER A 157 7.63 14.93 -11.20
CA SER A 157 6.39 14.78 -10.43
C SER A 157 5.26 14.22 -11.30
N TYR A 158 4.14 13.82 -10.66
CA TYR A 158 2.89 13.46 -11.34
C TYR A 158 2.46 14.51 -12.38
N THR A 159 2.59 15.80 -12.06
CA THR A 159 2.17 16.92 -12.92
C THR A 159 3.24 17.36 -13.94
N ASN A 160 4.49 16.93 -13.78
CA ASN A 160 5.64 17.41 -14.58
C ASN A 160 6.28 16.31 -15.43
N GLY A 161 5.49 15.38 -15.95
CA GLY A 161 5.96 14.36 -16.88
C GLY A 161 6.75 13.22 -16.24
N GLY A 162 6.66 13.04 -14.92
CA GLY A 162 7.21 11.88 -14.24
C GLY A 162 6.46 10.60 -14.61
N SER A 163 7.17 9.48 -14.56
CA SER A 163 6.59 8.15 -14.75
C SER A 163 6.39 7.48 -13.40
N ARG A 164 5.25 6.80 -13.23
CA ARG A 164 5.05 5.94 -12.06
C ARG A 164 5.99 4.73 -12.17
N ILE A 165 6.65 4.38 -11.07
CA ILE A 165 7.54 3.20 -10.98
C ILE A 165 6.74 1.92 -11.23
#